data_AF-A0A2D7ZLC2-F1
#
_entry.id   AF-A0A2D7ZLC2-F1
#
_cell.length_a   1.000
_cell.length_b   1.000
_cell.length_c   1.000
_cell.angle_alpha   90.00
_cell.angle_beta   90.00
_cell.angle_gamma   90.00
#
_symmetry.space_group_name_H-M   'P 1'
#
loop_
_entity.id
_entity.type
_entity.pdbx_description
1 polymer ?
#
loop_
_entity_poly.entity_id
_entity_poly.type
_entity_poly.pdbx_seq_one_letter_code
_entity_poly.pdbx_strand_id
1 'polypeptide(L)'
;MTLDTAAGEAIYERTDRGVVAYLNDLHKGRNTGTAWMWFLDIFAIGCVVFCVTGLILLQLHSHARRSTWPLVGAGLIIPLLLALLFIH
;
A
#
# COMPACT_ATOMS: atom_id res chain seq x y z
N MET A 1 -21.17 9.37 -15.55
CA MET A 1 -22.13 9.65 -16.63
C MET A 1 -23.52 9.56 -16.02
N THR A 2 -24.06 10.70 -15.61
CA THR A 2 -25.46 10.85 -15.25
C THR A 2 -26.16 11.37 -16.50
N LEU A 3 -27.07 10.58 -17.06
CA LEU A 3 -27.91 10.99 -18.18
C LEU A 3 -29.22 11.51 -17.60
N ASP A 4 -29.45 12.82 -17.70
CA ASP A 4 -30.77 13.39 -17.46
C ASP A 4 -31.50 13.50 -18.79
N THR A 5 -32.43 12.57 -19.02
CA THR A 5 -33.15 12.41 -20.28
C THR A 5 -34.26 13.45 -20.47
N ALA A 6 -34.49 14.36 -19.50
CA ALA A 6 -35.55 15.37 -19.58
C ALA A 6 -35.15 16.64 -20.36
N ALA A 7 -33.85 16.97 -20.43
CA ALA A 7 -33.38 18.24 -20.97
C ALA A 7 -32.66 18.14 -22.33
N GLY A 8 -32.35 16.95 -22.83
CA GLY A 8 -31.62 16.77 -24.09
C GLY A 8 -30.15 17.24 -24.04
N GLU A 9 -29.65 17.67 -22.89
CA GLU A 9 -28.26 18.05 -22.69
C GLU A 9 -27.46 16.89 -22.09
N ALA A 10 -26.52 16.36 -22.89
CA ALA A 10 -25.52 15.42 -22.40
C ALA A 10 -24.36 16.20 -21.79
N ILE A 11 -24.37 16.39 -20.47
CA ILE A 11 -23.22 16.95 -19.75
C ILE A 11 -22.13 15.86 -19.67
N TYR A 12 -21.15 15.94 -20.56
CA TYR A 12 -19.96 15.08 -20.55
C TYR A 12 -18.95 15.59 -19.53
N GLU A 13 -19.11 15.20 -18.27
CA GLU A 13 -18.11 15.44 -17.24
C GLU A 13 -16.99 14.38 -17.39
N ARG A 14 -15.96 14.72 -18.18
CA ARG A 14 -14.72 13.93 -18.24
C ARG A 14 -13.95 14.19 -16.97
N THR A 15 -14.21 13.42 -15.92
CA THR A 15 -13.24 13.29 -14.83
C THR A 15 -12.00 12.61 -15.43
N ASP A 16 -11.01 13.38 -15.87
CA ASP A 16 -9.67 12.85 -16.06
C ASP A 16 -9.20 12.43 -14.68
N ARG A 17 -9.44 11.16 -14.35
CA ARG A 17 -9.00 10.54 -13.09
C ARG A 17 -7.47 10.59 -12.94
N GLY A 18 -6.77 11.09 -13.95
CA GLY A 18 -5.40 11.56 -13.88
C GLY A 18 -4.39 10.44 -13.68
N VAL A 19 -3.13 10.82 -13.58
CA VAL A 19 -2.03 9.90 -13.29
C VAL A 19 -2.24 9.22 -11.93
N VAL A 20 -2.85 9.93 -10.96
CA VAL A 20 -3.11 9.40 -9.62
C VAL A 20 -4.04 8.19 -9.65
N ALA A 21 -5.14 8.21 -10.41
CA ALA A 21 -6.01 7.04 -10.49
C ALA A 21 -5.40 5.88 -11.28
N TYR A 22 -4.63 6.17 -12.34
CA TYR A 22 -3.89 5.14 -13.06
C TYR A 22 -2.86 4.45 -12.15
N LEU A 23 -2.09 5.23 -11.37
CA LEU A 23 -1.17 4.70 -10.37
C LEU A 23 -1.88 3.92 -9.27
N ASN A 24 -3.06 4.37 -8.85
CA ASN A 24 -3.89 3.63 -7.89
C ASN A 24 -4.37 2.28 -8.46
N ASP A 25 -4.79 2.23 -9.71
CA ASP A 25 -5.23 0.99 -10.37
C ASP A 25 -4.05 0.01 -10.54
N LEU A 26 -2.87 0.52 -10.89
CA LEU A 26 -1.63 -0.26 -10.96
C LEU A 26 -1.20 -0.78 -9.58
N HIS A 27 -1.24 0.07 -8.56
CA HIS A 27 -0.86 -0.30 -7.19
C HIS A 27 -1.84 -1.32 -6.58
N LYS A 28 -3.14 -1.16 -6.82
CA LYS A 28 -4.16 -2.10 -6.33
C LYS A 28 -4.30 -3.36 -7.16
N GLY A 29 -3.64 -3.46 -8.32
CA GLY A 29 -3.87 -4.53 -9.28
C GLY A 29 -5.28 -4.50 -9.89
N ARG A 30 -6.00 -3.36 -9.80
CA ARG A 30 -7.37 -3.20 -10.32
C ARG A 30 -7.27 -2.81 -11.79
N ASN A 31 -8.06 -3.44 -12.66
CA ASN A 31 -8.05 -3.20 -14.12
C ASN A 31 -6.69 -3.41 -14.82
N THR A 32 -5.71 -4.00 -14.15
CA THR A 32 -4.38 -4.25 -14.69
C THR A 32 -4.26 -5.76 -14.90
N GLY A 33 -4.14 -6.17 -16.17
CA GLY A 33 -4.38 -7.55 -16.62
C GLY A 33 -3.61 -8.63 -15.83
N THR A 34 -4.00 -9.89 -16.01
CA THR A 34 -3.57 -11.03 -15.18
C THR A 34 -2.07 -11.12 -14.92
N ALA A 35 -1.22 -10.79 -15.90
CA ALA A 35 0.24 -10.78 -15.72
C ALA A 35 0.71 -9.79 -14.64
N TRP A 36 0.07 -8.63 -14.52
CA TRP A 36 0.40 -7.63 -13.52
C TRP A 36 0.02 -8.07 -12.10
N MET A 37 -1.15 -8.70 -11.95
CA MET A 37 -1.56 -9.28 -10.66
C MET A 37 -0.57 -10.33 -10.18
N TRP A 38 -0.14 -11.25 -11.05
CA TRP A 38 0.89 -12.25 -10.71
C TRP A 38 2.25 -11.63 -10.38
N PHE A 39 2.65 -10.55 -11.07
CA PHE A 39 3.86 -9.81 -10.74
C PHE A 39 3.80 -9.25 -9.31
N LEU A 40 2.67 -8.63 -8.93
CA LEU A 40 2.46 -8.11 -7.57
C LEU A 40 2.53 -9.23 -6.52
N ASP A 41 1.90 -10.38 -6.78
CA ASP A 41 1.89 -11.50 -5.84
C ASP A 41 3.29 -12.08 -5.62
N ILE A 42 4.04 -12.33 -6.70
CA ILE A 42 5.41 -12.86 -6.62
C ILE A 42 6.33 -11.86 -5.91
N PHE A 43 6.21 -10.57 -6.24
CA PHE A 43 6.98 -9.52 -5.60
C PHE A 43 6.66 -9.42 -4.10
N ALA A 44 5.37 -9.47 -3.74
CA ALA A 44 4.93 -9.45 -2.35
C ALA A 44 5.49 -10.64 -1.55
N ILE A 45 5.47 -11.85 -2.12
CA ILE A 45 6.10 -13.02 -1.51
C ILE A 45 7.60 -12.78 -1.29
N GLY A 46 8.30 -12.23 -2.29
CA GLY A 46 9.72 -11.87 -2.17
C GLY A 46 9.99 -10.87 -1.04
N CYS A 47 9.18 -9.81 -0.94
CA CYS A 47 9.25 -8.84 0.14
C CYS A 47 9.03 -9.48 1.51
N VAL A 48 8.05 -10.37 1.64
CA VAL A 48 7.81 -11.10 2.90
C VAL A 48 9.01 -11.95 3.29
N VAL A 49 9.57 -12.74 2.36
CA VAL A 49 10.77 -13.55 2.63
C VAL A 49 11.93 -12.67 3.05
N PHE A 50 12.16 -11.55 2.36
CA PHE A 50 13.22 -10.60 2.70
C PHE A 50 13.03 -9.97 4.09
N CYS A 51 11.81 -9.52 4.41
CA CYS A 51 11.51 -8.96 5.73
C CYS A 51 11.68 -9.99 6.85
N VAL A 52 11.19 -11.22 6.66
CA VAL A 52 11.30 -12.31 7.65
C VAL A 52 12.77 -12.68 7.89
N THR A 53 13.54 -12.85 6.83
CA THR A 53 14.98 -13.13 6.94
C THR A 53 15.73 -12.00 7.62
N GLY A 54 15.44 -10.73 7.26
CA GLY A 54 15.99 -9.56 7.95
C GLY A 54 15.66 -9.53 9.44
N LEU A 55 14.42 -9.84 9.83
CA LEU A 55 13.99 -9.92 11.23
C LEU A 55 14.71 -11.06 11.98
N ILE A 56 14.91 -12.22 11.36
CA ILE A 56 15.67 -13.32 11.95
C ILE A 56 17.14 -12.92 12.16
N LEU A 57 17.76 -12.29 11.17
CA LEU A 57 19.14 -11.80 11.31
C LEU A 57 19.26 -10.75 12.41
N LEU A 58 18.27 -9.86 12.51
CA LEU A 58 18.18 -8.86 13.56
C LEU A 58 18.02 -9.52 14.95
N GLN A 59 17.18 -10.53 15.08
CA GLN A 59 17.04 -11.35 16.29
C GLN A 59 18.39 -11.97 16.69
N LEU A 60 19.07 -12.63 15.76
CA LEU A 60 20.35 -13.32 16.02
C LEU A 60 21.46 -12.34 16.45
N HIS A 61 21.51 -11.15 15.85
CA HIS A 61 22.50 -10.12 16.19
C HIS A 61 22.07 -9.22 17.36
N SER A 62 20.82 -9.34 17.84
CA SER A 62 20.28 -8.48 18.90
C SER A 62 20.98 -8.68 20.26
N HIS A 63 21.61 -9.84 20.47
CA HIS A 63 22.27 -10.18 21.75
C HIS A 63 23.39 -9.20 22.13
N ALA A 64 24.10 -8.62 21.14
CA ALA A 64 25.16 -7.65 21.38
C ALA A 64 24.66 -6.19 21.49
N ARG A 65 23.40 -5.91 21.12
CA ARG A 65 22.87 -4.54 21.01
C ARG A 65 21.47 -4.46 21.60
N ARG A 66 21.36 -4.05 22.88
CA ARG A 66 20.06 -3.81 23.56
C ARG A 66 19.14 -2.81 22.86
N SER A 67 19.68 -1.89 22.05
CA SER A 67 18.91 -0.86 21.33
C SER A 67 18.07 -1.41 20.15
N THR A 68 18.37 -2.62 19.69
CA THR A 68 17.75 -3.19 18.48
C THR A 68 16.23 -3.35 18.61
N TRP A 69 15.74 -3.82 19.76
CA TRP A 69 14.32 -4.01 20.02
C TRP A 69 13.52 -2.72 20.28
N PRO A 70 14.02 -1.76 21.09
CA PRO A 70 13.39 -0.45 21.24
C PRO A 70 13.17 0.26 19.90
N LEU A 71 14.15 0.23 19.00
CA LEU A 71 14.05 0.88 17.69
C LEU A 71 13.01 0.20 16.78
N VAL A 72 13.03 -1.13 16.71
CA VAL A 72 12.03 -1.89 15.94
C VAL A 72 10.61 -1.67 16.49
N GLY A 73 10.46 -1.71 17.81
CA GLY A 73 9.18 -1.45 18.48
C GLY A 73 8.68 -0.03 18.26
N ALA A 74 9.55 0.98 18.39
CA ALA A 74 9.20 2.37 18.11
C ALA A 74 8.75 2.56 16.65
N GLY A 75 9.41 1.90 15.70
CA GLY A 75 9.02 1.93 14.29
C GLY A 75 7.60 1.40 14.02
N LEU A 76 7.08 0.51 14.86
CA LEU A 76 5.69 0.02 14.77
C LEU A 76 4.71 0.84 15.62
N ILE A 77 5.11 1.20 16.84
CA ILE A 77 4.25 1.88 17.81
C ILE A 77 3.96 3.32 17.38
N ILE A 78 4.95 4.06 16.89
CA ILE A 78 4.76 5.45 16.46
C ILE A 78 3.68 5.57 15.37
N PRO A 79 3.76 4.87 14.22
CA PRO A 79 2.71 4.97 13.20
C PRO A 79 1.35 4.43 13.69
N LEU A 80 1.33 3.40 14.54
CA LEU A 80 0.09 2.91 15.14
C LEU A 80 -0.58 3.96 16.03
N LEU A 81 0.18 4.65 16.88
CA LEU A 81 -0.33 5.73 17.72
C LEU A 81 -0.83 6.91 16.88
N LEU A 82 -0.11 7.28 15.83
CA LEU A 82 -0.57 8.31 14.90
C LEU A 82 -1.90 7.91 14.24
N ALA A 83 -2.04 6.65 13.81
CA ALA A 83 -3.29 6.17 13.24
C ALA A 83 -4.45 6.25 14.26
N LEU A 84 -4.25 5.79 15.50
CA LEU A 84 -5.31 5.78 16.51
C LEU A 84 -5.72 7.17 17.00
N LEU A 85 -4.78 8.13 17.08
CA LEU A 85 -5.05 9.46 17.62
C LEU A 85 -5.60 10.45 16.60
N PHE A 86 -5.29 10.27 15.31
CA PHE A 86 -5.64 11.24 14.26
C PHE A 86 -6.64 10.73 13.22
N ILE A 87 -6.81 9.41 13.08
CA ILE A 87 -7.77 8.83 12.10
C ILE A 87 -9.12 8.55 12.76
N HIS A 88 -9.15 8.30 14.07
CA HIS A 88 -10.39 8.26 14.86
C HIS A 88 -10.77 9.67 15.31
#